data_AF-A0A066XWX7-F1
#
_entry.id   AF-A0A066XWX7-F1
#
_cell.length_a   1.000
_cell.length_b   1.000
_cell.length_c   1.000
_cell.angle_alpha   90.00
_cell.angle_beta   90.00
_cell.angle_gamma   90.00
#
_symmetry.space_group_name_H-M   'P 1'
#
loop_
_entity.id
_entity.type
_entity.pdbx_description
1 polymer ?
#
loop_
_entity_poly.entity_id
_entity_poly.type
_entity_poly.pdbx_seq_one_letter_code
_entity_poly.pdbx_strand_id
1 'polypeptide(L)'
;MITSYEGFTIDVVARWLRKSVLNPYLSVPFAAVLALMSARRNEAFGFSDLRLDTPQRVASLAALASLVISTTQHLNKWSANNWTTDDTWDFDREIIVVTGGSSGIGHSIIKHILARTPRATIVVVDLAPLSWELPKDSNIHYFKCDLTDTKALKTLCTLIRTQVGDPTVLVNNAGIARGYTIMEGSYADVELTIKTNLIAPFLLTKEFLPHMVRKNHGHIVNVGSMSSVVPPVRIADYSATKAGITAMHEALQLELKYIHKAPKVRQTLGIFGFIRTPLVTFDPGQPHFIMPLLHVDSVGEAIVDSLYSGFGRTIYLPGIMSSVVALRACPEWFWRLARETTVKVKDITFTPRQKINDSTGGLEAIESVKTEVNGY
;
A
#
# COMPACT_ATOMS: atom_id res chain seq x y z
N MET A 1 7.02 2.36 18.87
CA MET A 1 5.97 1.81 19.76
C MET A 1 5.72 0.34 19.42
N ILE A 2 5.45 -0.50 20.42
CA ILE A 2 5.13 -1.94 20.24
C ILE A 2 3.65 -2.15 19.87
N THR A 3 2.83 -1.11 19.95
CA THR A 3 1.39 -1.13 19.64
C THR A 3 1.15 -0.69 18.20
N SER A 4 0.46 -1.53 17.40
CA SER A 4 -0.16 -1.09 16.14
C SER A 4 -1.49 -0.39 16.41
N TYR A 5 -1.95 0.44 15.48
CA TYR A 5 -3.27 1.08 15.57
C TYR A 5 -4.41 0.04 15.67
N GLU A 6 -4.19 -1.15 15.12
CA GLU A 6 -5.12 -2.28 15.17
C GLU A 6 -5.03 -3.10 16.48
N GLY A 7 -4.28 -2.67 17.50
CA GLY A 7 -4.13 -3.44 18.73
C GLY A 7 -3.24 -4.68 18.56
N PHE A 8 -3.62 -5.82 19.16
CA PHE A 8 -2.83 -7.06 19.13
C PHE A 8 -3.24 -7.98 17.97
N THR A 9 -2.39 -8.07 16.95
CA THR A 9 -2.65 -8.81 15.70
C THR A 9 -1.52 -9.77 15.36
N ILE A 10 -1.73 -10.63 14.37
CA ILE A 10 -0.71 -11.54 13.83
C ILE A 10 0.53 -10.77 13.35
N ASP A 11 0.37 -9.55 12.86
CA ASP A 11 1.47 -8.70 12.43
C ASP A 11 2.34 -8.26 13.62
N VAL A 12 1.75 -8.03 14.80
CA VAL A 12 2.50 -7.74 16.04
C VAL A 12 3.34 -8.95 16.43
N VAL A 13 2.75 -10.15 16.42
CA VAL A 13 3.46 -11.42 16.70
C VAL A 13 4.58 -11.65 15.69
N ALA A 14 4.30 -11.50 14.39
CA ALA A 14 5.29 -11.68 13.33
C ALA A 14 6.44 -10.67 13.44
N ARG A 15 6.14 -9.41 13.79
CA ARG A 15 7.15 -8.36 13.99
C ARG A 15 8.02 -8.65 15.21
N TRP A 16 7.44 -9.17 16.29
CA TRP A 16 8.19 -9.64 17.46
C TRP A 16 9.10 -10.81 17.10
N LEU A 17 8.57 -11.85 16.44
CA LEU A 17 9.34 -13.02 16.01
C LEU A 17 10.53 -12.62 15.12
N ARG A 18 10.32 -11.70 14.17
CA ARG A 18 11.38 -11.15 13.30
C ARG A 18 12.47 -10.39 14.05
N LYS A 19 12.16 -9.79 15.20
CA LYS A 19 13.14 -9.10 16.04
C LYS A 19 13.85 -10.02 17.04
N SER A 20 13.26 -11.19 17.33
CA SER A 20 13.77 -12.18 18.29
C SER A 20 14.33 -13.43 17.58
N VAL A 21 13.59 -14.54 17.59
CA VAL A 21 14.04 -15.87 17.15
C VAL A 21 14.24 -16.00 15.65
N LEU A 22 13.63 -15.13 14.84
CA LEU A 22 13.82 -15.06 13.39
C LEU A 22 14.73 -13.90 12.96
N ASN A 23 15.49 -13.32 13.89
CA ASN A 23 16.54 -12.36 13.57
C ASN A 23 17.84 -13.11 13.26
N PRO A 24 18.44 -12.98 12.06
CA PRO A 24 19.67 -13.69 11.72
C PRO A 24 20.85 -13.30 12.61
N TYR A 25 20.89 -12.05 13.11
CA TYR A 25 21.95 -11.59 14.02
C TYR A 25 21.87 -12.21 15.42
N LEU A 26 20.72 -12.81 15.79
CA LEU A 26 20.53 -13.48 17.07
C LEU A 26 20.50 -15.00 16.91
N SER A 27 19.71 -15.49 15.97
CA SER A 27 19.46 -16.92 15.78
C SER A 27 20.66 -17.69 15.22
N VAL A 28 21.44 -17.10 14.31
CA VAL A 28 22.61 -17.77 13.73
C VAL A 28 23.74 -17.94 14.76
N PRO A 29 24.19 -16.90 15.50
CA PRO A 29 25.16 -17.10 16.57
C PRO A 29 24.67 -18.07 17.64
N PHE A 30 23.38 -17.99 18.02
CA PHE A 30 22.80 -18.89 19.02
C PHE A 30 22.83 -20.36 18.58
N ALA A 31 22.44 -20.65 17.33
CA ALA A 31 22.52 -21.99 16.77
C ALA A 31 23.97 -22.50 16.70
N ALA A 32 24.92 -21.63 16.34
CA ALA A 32 26.34 -21.98 16.30
C ALA A 32 26.90 -22.32 17.70
N VAL A 33 26.53 -21.57 18.73
CA VAL A 33 26.93 -21.86 20.13
C VAL A 33 26.36 -23.21 20.58
N LEU A 34 25.08 -23.49 20.33
CA LEU A 34 24.49 -24.79 20.68
C LEU A 34 25.14 -25.95 19.93
N ALA A 35 25.49 -25.77 18.66
CA ALA A 35 26.21 -26.77 17.88
C ALA A 35 27.62 -27.03 18.45
N LEU A 36 28.35 -25.99 18.84
CA LEU A 36 29.66 -26.11 19.49
C LEU A 36 29.57 -26.79 20.86
N MET A 37 28.57 -26.45 21.68
CA MET A 37 28.34 -27.11 22.98
C MET A 37 28.00 -28.59 22.81
N SER A 38 27.18 -28.93 21.82
CA SER A 38 26.86 -30.32 21.47
C SER A 38 28.09 -31.09 20.99
N ALA A 39 28.94 -30.47 20.16
CA ALA A 39 30.18 -31.09 19.68
C ALA A 39 31.23 -31.29 20.79
N ARG A 40 31.31 -30.37 21.76
CA ARG A 40 32.25 -30.42 22.89
C ARG A 40 31.74 -31.22 24.10
N ARG A 41 30.58 -31.88 23.99
CA ARG A 41 29.93 -32.66 25.05
C ARG A 41 30.84 -33.73 25.66
N ASN A 42 31.81 -34.25 24.90
CA ASN A 42 32.72 -35.30 25.35
C ASN A 42 34.02 -34.79 26.00
N GLU A 43 34.34 -33.49 25.96
CA GLU A 43 35.73 -33.05 26.23
C GLU A 43 35.97 -32.18 27.47
N ALA A 44 34.99 -31.53 28.13
CA ALA A 44 35.41 -30.58 29.18
C ALA A 44 34.46 -30.21 30.34
N PHE A 45 33.16 -30.50 30.31
CA PHE A 45 32.28 -30.02 31.38
C PHE A 45 31.20 -31.06 31.70
N GLY A 46 30.99 -31.35 32.98
CA GLY A 46 30.08 -32.37 33.54
C GLY A 46 28.59 -32.15 33.28
N PHE A 47 28.21 -31.80 32.05
CA PHE A 47 26.85 -31.66 31.53
C PHE A 47 26.46 -32.88 30.69
N SER A 48 26.92 -34.08 31.05
CA SER A 48 26.63 -35.33 30.31
C SER A 48 25.13 -35.59 30.15
N ASP A 49 24.30 -35.07 31.06
CA ASP A 49 22.87 -35.38 31.15
C ASP A 49 21.96 -34.39 30.39
N LEU A 50 22.50 -33.29 29.84
CA LEU A 50 21.68 -32.30 29.14
C LEU A 50 21.42 -32.72 27.68
N ARG A 51 20.16 -33.03 27.35
CA ARG A 51 19.74 -33.41 25.98
C ARG A 51 19.65 -32.18 25.06
N LEU A 52 20.77 -31.85 24.39
CA LEU A 52 20.88 -30.70 23.49
C LEU A 52 20.42 -30.95 22.04
N ASP A 53 20.15 -32.19 21.64
CA ASP A 53 19.83 -32.53 20.23
C ASP A 53 18.57 -31.80 19.71
N THR A 54 17.49 -31.80 20.49
CA THR A 54 16.23 -31.13 20.11
C THR A 54 16.37 -29.60 20.10
N PRO A 55 16.89 -28.95 21.17
CA PRO A 55 17.16 -27.51 21.16
C PRO A 55 18.08 -27.07 20.02
N GLN A 56 19.14 -27.83 19.74
CA GLN A 56 20.07 -27.54 18.64
C GLN A 56 19.37 -27.60 17.28
N ARG A 57 18.54 -28.63 17.04
CA ARG A 57 17.76 -28.76 15.79
C ARG A 57 16.79 -27.60 15.63
N VAL A 58 16.04 -27.25 16.67
CA VAL A 58 15.10 -26.11 16.64
C VAL A 58 15.84 -24.80 16.38
N ALA A 59 16.96 -24.55 17.05
CA ALA A 59 17.78 -23.36 16.83
C ALA A 59 18.35 -23.30 15.41
N SER A 60 18.81 -24.44 14.88
CA SER A 60 19.33 -24.53 13.51
C SER A 60 18.25 -24.26 12.46
N LEU A 61 17.03 -24.78 12.66
CA LEU A 61 15.88 -24.50 11.80
C LEU A 61 15.45 -23.04 11.88
N ALA A 62 15.44 -22.44 13.08
CA ALA A 62 15.15 -21.02 13.26
C ALA A 62 16.20 -20.13 12.59
N ALA A 63 17.49 -20.47 12.74
CA ALA A 63 18.60 -19.79 12.07
C ALA A 63 18.47 -19.87 10.54
N LEU A 64 18.20 -21.06 10.00
CA LEU A 64 17.98 -21.24 8.56
C LEU A 64 16.77 -20.43 8.07
N ALA A 65 15.64 -20.49 8.78
CA ALA A 65 14.46 -19.71 8.45
C ALA A 65 14.75 -18.20 8.49
N SER A 66 15.48 -17.72 9.50
CA SER A 66 15.87 -16.31 9.61
C SER A 66 16.72 -15.85 8.43
N LEU A 67 17.67 -16.69 7.98
CA LEU A 67 18.55 -16.42 6.85
C LEU A 67 17.75 -16.38 5.54
N VAL A 68 16.85 -17.35 5.33
CA VAL A 68 15.97 -17.37 4.16
C VAL A 68 15.09 -16.13 4.11
N ILE A 69 14.44 -15.78 5.22
CA ILE A 69 13.56 -14.59 5.31
C ILE A 69 14.37 -13.31 5.06
N SER A 70 15.52 -13.14 5.74
CA SER A 70 16.35 -11.95 5.61
C SER A 70 16.94 -11.80 4.22
N THR A 71 17.44 -12.89 3.63
CA THR A 71 17.95 -12.91 2.26
C THR A 71 16.85 -12.56 1.26
N THR A 72 15.67 -13.16 1.41
CA THR A 72 14.51 -12.86 0.54
C THR A 72 14.10 -11.39 0.64
N GLN A 73 14.06 -10.82 1.85
CA GLN A 73 13.76 -9.40 2.05
C GLN A 73 14.82 -8.50 1.40
N HIS A 74 16.09 -8.86 1.53
CA HIS A 74 17.19 -8.15 0.91
C HIS A 74 17.09 -8.18 -0.62
N LEU A 75 16.88 -9.37 -1.20
CA LEU A 75 16.68 -9.55 -2.63
C LEU A 75 15.45 -8.80 -3.14
N ASN A 76 14.33 -8.86 -2.42
CA ASN A 76 13.11 -8.11 -2.78
C ASN A 76 13.36 -6.60 -2.79
N LYS A 77 14.04 -6.07 -1.75
CA LYS A 77 14.40 -4.66 -1.69
C LYS A 77 15.27 -4.26 -2.88
N TRP A 78 16.37 -4.96 -3.13
CA TRP A 78 17.29 -4.54 -4.18
C TRP A 78 16.74 -4.77 -5.59
N SER A 79 16.01 -5.87 -5.80
CA SER A 79 15.31 -6.14 -7.05
C SER A 79 14.28 -5.05 -7.38
N ALA A 80 13.43 -4.69 -6.40
CA ALA A 80 12.44 -3.62 -6.57
C ALA A 80 13.07 -2.26 -6.88
N ASN A 81 14.35 -2.09 -6.53
CA ASN A 81 15.10 -0.85 -6.66
C ASN A 81 16.21 -0.92 -7.70
N ASN A 82 16.11 -1.85 -8.65
CA ASN A 82 17.03 -1.98 -9.78
C ASN A 82 18.50 -2.07 -9.37
N TRP A 83 18.79 -2.60 -8.18
CA TRP A 83 20.13 -2.69 -7.61
C TRP A 83 20.88 -1.35 -7.53
N THR A 84 20.14 -0.24 -7.46
CA THR A 84 20.68 1.12 -7.34
C THR A 84 20.06 1.84 -6.15
N THR A 85 20.81 2.77 -5.58
CA THR A 85 20.31 3.76 -4.62
C THR A 85 20.08 5.09 -5.34
N ASP A 86 19.32 5.98 -4.70
CA ASP A 86 19.26 7.38 -5.10
C ASP A 86 19.72 8.26 -3.94
N ASP A 87 20.94 8.77 -4.06
CA ASP A 87 21.63 9.63 -3.10
C ASP A 87 21.13 11.08 -3.12
N THR A 88 20.35 11.46 -4.13
CA THR A 88 19.76 12.80 -4.24
C THR A 88 18.36 12.90 -3.65
N TRP A 89 17.83 11.81 -3.08
CA TRP A 89 16.49 11.79 -2.49
C TRP A 89 16.42 12.67 -1.25
N ASP A 90 15.63 13.74 -1.32
CA ASP A 90 15.56 14.77 -0.28
C ASP A 90 14.13 15.34 -0.18
N PHE A 91 13.44 15.01 0.90
CA PHE A 91 12.05 15.41 1.15
C PHE A 91 11.80 16.91 1.15
N ASP A 92 12.81 17.73 1.46
CA ASP A 92 12.68 19.19 1.42
C ASP A 92 12.60 19.73 -0.02
N ARG A 93 12.96 18.90 -1.01
CA ARG A 93 12.97 19.23 -2.45
C ARG A 93 11.88 18.54 -3.24
N GLU A 94 11.18 17.58 -2.64
CA GLU A 94 10.15 16.82 -3.33
C GLU A 94 8.85 17.63 -3.49
N ILE A 95 8.23 17.49 -4.67
CA ILE A 95 6.88 17.99 -4.95
C ILE A 95 5.95 16.79 -5.03
N ILE A 96 5.06 16.67 -4.04
CA ILE A 96 4.28 15.46 -3.78
C ILE A 96 2.82 15.68 -4.18
N VAL A 97 2.39 15.07 -5.28
CA VAL A 97 0.98 15.06 -5.69
C VAL A 97 0.25 13.89 -5.03
N VAL A 98 -0.81 14.16 -4.27
CA VAL A 98 -1.67 13.15 -3.64
C VAL A 98 -3.09 13.30 -4.17
N THR A 99 -3.56 12.28 -4.91
CA THR A 99 -4.96 12.23 -5.32
C THR A 99 -5.86 11.67 -4.23
N GLY A 100 -7.10 12.14 -4.09
CA GLY A 100 -8.00 11.69 -3.03
C GLY A 100 -7.54 12.11 -1.62
N GLY A 101 -6.82 13.25 -1.52
CA GLY A 101 -6.20 13.72 -0.29
C GLY A 101 -7.12 14.50 0.65
N SER A 102 -8.38 14.71 0.28
CA SER A 102 -9.32 15.45 1.14
C SER A 102 -9.74 14.70 2.40
N SER A 103 -9.55 13.38 2.46
CA SER A 103 -9.84 12.57 3.66
C SER A 103 -9.14 11.21 3.65
N GLY A 104 -9.43 10.36 4.63
CA GLY A 104 -9.06 8.93 4.61
C GLY A 104 -7.56 8.69 4.50
N ILE A 105 -7.17 7.73 3.64
CA ILE A 105 -5.76 7.35 3.44
C ILE A 105 -4.96 8.55 2.90
N GLY A 106 -5.49 9.30 1.93
CA GLY A 106 -4.79 10.43 1.35
C GLY A 106 -4.49 11.53 2.38
N HIS A 107 -5.46 11.88 3.22
CA HIS A 107 -5.22 12.79 4.35
C HIS A 107 -4.20 12.23 5.34
N SER A 108 -4.27 10.94 5.67
CA SER A 108 -3.32 10.30 6.58
C SER A 108 -1.88 10.35 6.05
N ILE A 109 -1.67 10.10 4.75
CA ILE A 109 -0.37 10.25 4.08
C ILE A 109 0.15 11.68 4.27
N ILE A 110 -0.68 12.69 3.98
CA ILE A 110 -0.31 14.10 4.10
C ILE A 110 0.05 14.44 5.55
N LYS A 111 -0.78 14.04 6.51
CA LYS A 111 -0.55 14.22 7.95
C LYS A 111 0.80 13.63 8.39
N HIS A 112 1.13 12.42 7.97
CA HIS A 112 2.40 11.76 8.32
C HIS A 112 3.60 12.38 7.61
N ILE A 113 3.45 12.90 6.39
CA ILE A 113 4.50 13.68 5.72
C ILE A 113 4.78 14.97 6.52
N LEU A 114 3.74 15.74 6.85
CA LEU A 114 3.88 17.01 7.56
C LEU A 114 4.42 16.83 8.99
N ALA A 115 4.15 15.70 9.63
CA ALA A 115 4.71 15.36 10.94
C ALA A 115 6.23 15.18 10.90
N ARG A 116 6.81 14.80 9.75
CA ARG A 116 8.24 14.59 9.56
C ARG A 116 8.93 15.78 8.87
N THR A 117 8.26 16.37 7.88
CA THR A 117 8.72 17.54 7.12
C THR A 117 7.59 18.58 7.04
N PRO A 118 7.49 19.49 8.02
CA PRO A 118 6.39 20.47 8.10
C PRO A 118 6.29 21.42 6.89
N ARG A 119 7.39 21.62 6.16
CA ARG A 119 7.47 22.51 4.98
C ARG A 119 7.42 21.75 3.64
N ALA A 120 7.05 20.47 3.65
CA ALA A 120 6.95 19.68 2.43
C ALA A 120 6.00 20.34 1.41
N THR A 121 6.38 20.30 0.13
CA THR A 121 5.53 20.81 -0.96
C THR A 121 4.53 19.73 -1.35
N ILE A 122 3.26 19.93 -1.01
CA ILE A 122 2.21 18.93 -1.23
C ILE A 122 1.12 19.51 -2.12
N VAL A 123 0.73 18.76 -3.15
CA VAL A 123 -0.37 19.08 -4.04
C VAL A 123 -1.50 18.08 -3.79
N VAL A 124 -2.62 18.56 -3.26
CA VAL A 124 -3.81 17.76 -2.99
C VAL A 124 -4.77 17.89 -4.17
N VAL A 125 -5.11 16.76 -4.79
CA VAL A 125 -6.07 16.71 -5.89
C VAL A 125 -7.27 15.89 -5.46
N ASP A 126 -8.44 16.50 -5.39
CA ASP A 126 -9.67 15.79 -5.03
C ASP A 126 -10.89 16.52 -5.62
N LEU A 127 -11.99 15.81 -5.84
CA LEU A 127 -13.26 16.45 -6.19
C LEU A 127 -13.95 17.00 -4.94
N ALA A 128 -13.81 16.31 -3.81
CA ALA A 128 -14.40 16.72 -2.54
C ALA A 128 -13.57 17.82 -1.86
N PRO A 129 -14.20 18.76 -1.14
CA PRO A 129 -13.47 19.73 -0.32
C PRO A 129 -12.68 19.02 0.78
N LEU A 130 -11.61 19.65 1.27
CA LEU A 130 -10.80 19.14 2.37
C LEU A 130 -11.66 18.95 3.63
N SER A 131 -11.58 17.79 4.27
CA SER A 131 -12.25 17.52 5.55
C SER A 131 -11.43 17.95 6.77
N TRP A 132 -10.35 18.70 6.54
CA TRP A 132 -9.34 19.07 7.52
C TRP A 132 -8.78 20.44 7.17
N GLU A 133 -8.27 21.15 8.18
CA GLU A 133 -7.76 22.51 8.01
C GLU A 133 -6.31 22.49 7.53
N LEU A 134 -6.02 23.30 6.52
CA LEU A 134 -4.65 23.54 6.07
C LEU A 134 -3.86 24.22 7.21
N PRO A 135 -2.71 23.68 7.63
CA PRO A 135 -1.87 24.36 8.60
C PRO A 135 -1.46 25.73 8.07
N LYS A 136 -1.47 26.73 8.95
CA LYS A 136 -0.97 28.08 8.63
C LYS A 136 0.49 27.97 8.16
N ASP A 137 0.84 28.70 7.11
CA ASP A 137 2.18 28.72 6.50
C ASP A 137 2.65 27.38 5.89
N SER A 138 1.73 26.43 5.67
CA SER A 138 2.06 25.19 4.95
C SER A 138 2.23 25.42 3.45
N ASN A 139 3.12 24.67 2.83
CA ASN A 139 3.31 24.67 1.37
C ASN A 139 2.39 23.64 0.69
N ILE A 140 1.10 23.72 1.00
CA ILE A 140 0.08 22.79 0.52
C ILE A 140 -0.82 23.51 -0.49
N HIS A 141 -0.96 22.92 -1.66
CA HIS A 141 -1.77 23.44 -2.77
C HIS A 141 -2.95 22.50 -3.01
N TYR A 142 -4.18 22.98 -2.86
CA TYR A 142 -5.37 22.20 -3.13
C TYR A 142 -5.96 22.54 -4.50
N PHE A 143 -6.17 21.52 -5.33
CA PHE A 143 -6.85 21.64 -6.61
C PHE A 143 -8.10 20.77 -6.62
N LYS A 144 -9.25 21.41 -6.80
CA LYS A 144 -10.51 20.71 -7.03
C LYS A 144 -10.55 20.16 -8.47
N CYS A 145 -10.63 18.84 -8.63
CA CYS A 145 -10.69 18.22 -9.96
C CYS A 145 -11.50 16.92 -9.94
N ASP A 146 -12.40 16.76 -10.90
CA ASP A 146 -12.96 15.46 -11.24
C ASP A 146 -11.93 14.70 -12.09
N LEU A 147 -11.42 13.58 -11.56
CA LEU A 147 -10.42 12.76 -12.25
C LEU A 147 -11.01 11.94 -13.40
N THR A 148 -12.34 11.87 -13.53
CA THR A 148 -12.99 11.20 -14.66
C THR A 148 -13.02 12.04 -15.93
N ASP A 149 -12.84 13.37 -15.81
CA ASP A 149 -12.70 14.27 -16.95
C ASP A 149 -11.23 14.38 -17.39
N THR A 150 -10.91 13.68 -18.47
CA THR A 150 -9.56 13.66 -19.06
C THR A 150 -9.06 15.03 -19.53
N LYS A 151 -9.96 15.95 -19.93
CA LYS A 151 -9.59 17.32 -20.32
C LYS A 151 -9.24 18.14 -19.09
N ALA A 152 -10.05 18.06 -18.04
CA ALA A 152 -9.78 18.71 -16.76
C ALA A 152 -8.45 18.22 -16.16
N LEU A 153 -8.19 16.90 -16.22
CA LEU A 153 -6.94 16.30 -15.75
C LEU A 153 -5.71 16.87 -16.47
N LYS A 154 -5.75 17.02 -17.79
CA LYS A 154 -4.63 17.61 -18.56
C LYS A 154 -4.38 19.07 -18.20
N THR A 155 -5.46 19.85 -18.04
CA THR A 155 -5.38 21.25 -17.62
C THR A 155 -4.82 21.36 -16.20
N LEU A 156 -5.28 20.52 -15.28
CA LEU A 156 -4.77 20.41 -13.91
C LEU A 156 -3.27 20.13 -13.90
N CYS A 157 -2.79 19.16 -14.67
CA CYS A 157 -1.36 18.83 -14.69
C CYS A 157 -0.49 20.01 -15.17
N THR A 158 -1.00 20.78 -16.13
CA THR A 158 -0.34 22.02 -16.58
C THR A 158 -0.36 23.09 -15.51
N LEU A 159 -1.47 23.23 -14.78
CA LEU A 159 -1.59 24.17 -13.69
C LEU A 159 -0.63 23.86 -12.53
N ILE A 160 -0.51 22.57 -12.15
CA ILE A 160 0.43 22.12 -11.13
C ILE A 160 1.87 22.46 -11.52
N ARG A 161 2.28 22.16 -12.75
CA ARG A 161 3.62 22.48 -13.26
C ARG A 161 3.93 23.97 -13.26
N THR A 162 2.94 24.80 -13.55
CA THR A 162 3.12 26.26 -13.65
C THR A 162 3.10 26.96 -12.29
N GLN A 163 2.26 26.51 -11.36
CA GLN A 163 2.09 27.17 -10.05
C GLN A 163 3.01 26.60 -8.97
N VAL A 164 3.32 25.30 -9.02
CA VAL A 164 4.06 24.60 -7.96
C VAL A 164 5.42 24.13 -8.46
N GLY A 165 5.45 23.55 -9.67
CA GLY A 165 6.65 22.98 -10.28
C GLY A 165 6.41 21.56 -10.76
N ASP A 166 7.46 20.91 -11.27
CA ASP A 166 7.36 19.54 -11.78
C ASP A 166 7.30 18.52 -10.62
N PRO A 167 6.22 17.72 -10.50
CA PRO A 167 6.12 16.71 -9.45
C PRO A 167 7.23 15.66 -9.54
N THR A 168 7.80 15.35 -8.38
CA THR A 168 8.77 14.25 -8.21
C THR A 168 8.12 13.03 -7.55
N VAL A 169 7.01 13.22 -6.83
CA VAL A 169 6.23 12.13 -6.25
C VAL A 169 4.78 12.19 -6.71
N LEU A 170 4.25 11.07 -7.17
CA LEU A 170 2.84 10.90 -7.51
C LEU A 170 2.23 9.79 -6.67
N VAL A 171 1.23 10.11 -5.85
CA VAL A 171 0.45 9.17 -5.07
C VAL A 171 -0.94 9.03 -5.70
N ASN A 172 -1.11 7.97 -6.50
CA ASN A 172 -2.38 7.54 -7.06
C ASN A 172 -3.20 6.84 -5.98
N ASN A 173 -3.89 7.64 -5.15
CA ASN A 173 -4.70 7.19 -4.02
C ASN A 173 -6.21 7.32 -4.24
N ALA A 174 -6.67 8.27 -5.06
CA ALA A 174 -8.09 8.44 -5.35
C ALA A 174 -8.72 7.14 -5.84
N GLY A 175 -9.92 6.84 -5.32
CA GLY A 175 -10.67 5.69 -5.76
C GLY A 175 -12.09 5.65 -5.24
N ILE A 176 -12.97 5.01 -6.01
CA ILE A 176 -14.37 4.80 -5.68
C ILE A 176 -14.74 3.32 -5.82
N ALA A 177 -15.76 2.89 -5.08
CA ALA A 177 -16.39 1.58 -5.21
C ALA A 177 -17.90 1.74 -5.04
N ARG A 178 -18.69 0.96 -5.77
CA ARG A 178 -20.16 1.13 -5.83
C ARG A 178 -20.92 0.01 -5.11
N GLY A 179 -20.40 -1.21 -5.11
CA GLY A 179 -20.99 -2.32 -4.34
C GLY A 179 -22.16 -3.01 -5.03
N TYR A 180 -22.13 -3.12 -6.36
CA TYR A 180 -23.15 -3.79 -7.17
C TYR A 180 -22.60 -5.05 -7.84
N THR A 181 -23.48 -6.03 -8.09
CA THR A 181 -23.13 -7.10 -9.05
C THR A 181 -23.03 -6.53 -10.47
N ILE A 182 -22.41 -7.28 -11.39
CA ILE A 182 -22.34 -6.89 -12.81
C ILE A 182 -23.74 -6.68 -13.41
N MET A 183 -24.74 -7.44 -12.95
CA MET A 183 -26.11 -7.32 -13.45
C MET A 183 -26.86 -6.12 -12.86
N GLU A 184 -26.48 -5.67 -11.65
CA GLU A 184 -27.14 -4.58 -10.93
C GLU A 184 -26.54 -3.21 -11.27
N GLY A 185 -25.23 -3.13 -11.49
CA GLY A 185 -24.52 -1.87 -11.73
C GLY A 185 -24.89 -1.25 -13.09
N SER A 186 -25.08 0.06 -13.12
CA SER A 186 -25.31 0.77 -14.37
C SER A 186 -24.03 0.89 -15.20
N TYR A 187 -24.17 1.21 -16.49
CA TYR A 187 -23.01 1.55 -17.35
C TYR A 187 -22.19 2.70 -16.75
N ALA A 188 -22.86 3.72 -16.20
CA ALA A 188 -22.20 4.87 -15.58
C ALA A 188 -21.40 4.45 -14.33
N ASP A 189 -21.92 3.55 -13.49
CA ASP A 189 -21.18 3.06 -12.33
C ASP A 189 -19.85 2.41 -12.73
N VAL A 190 -19.88 1.54 -13.74
CA VAL A 190 -18.68 0.85 -14.25
C VAL A 190 -17.70 1.84 -14.87
N GLU A 191 -18.18 2.75 -15.71
CA GLU A 191 -17.35 3.78 -16.33
C GLU A 191 -16.66 4.66 -15.30
N LEU A 192 -17.38 5.11 -14.29
CA LEU A 192 -16.85 5.96 -13.23
C LEU A 192 -15.77 5.23 -12.43
N THR A 193 -16.00 3.97 -12.06
CA THR A 193 -15.01 3.15 -11.35
C THR A 193 -13.75 3.00 -12.19
N ILE A 194 -13.88 2.66 -13.49
CA ILE A 194 -12.74 2.50 -14.40
C ILE A 194 -11.99 3.81 -14.61
N LYS A 195 -12.72 4.90 -14.88
CA LYS A 195 -12.14 6.22 -15.13
C LYS A 195 -11.34 6.72 -13.90
N THR A 196 -11.93 6.61 -12.72
CA THR A 196 -11.30 7.09 -11.47
C THR A 196 -10.15 6.20 -11.02
N ASN A 197 -10.36 4.88 -10.96
CA ASN A 197 -9.42 3.98 -10.28
C ASN A 197 -8.30 3.49 -11.19
N LEU A 198 -8.46 3.58 -12.52
CA LEU A 198 -7.51 3.04 -13.50
C LEU A 198 -7.05 4.09 -14.51
N ILE A 199 -7.96 4.70 -15.27
CA ILE A 199 -7.60 5.64 -16.35
C ILE A 199 -6.90 6.87 -15.77
N ALA A 200 -7.42 7.48 -14.70
CA ALA A 200 -6.81 8.66 -14.09
C ALA A 200 -5.37 8.41 -13.62
N PRO A 201 -5.04 7.34 -12.87
CA PRO A 201 -3.65 6.97 -12.57
C PRO A 201 -2.75 6.81 -13.81
N PHE A 202 -3.24 6.19 -14.88
CA PHE A 202 -2.51 6.08 -16.16
C PHE A 202 -2.19 7.47 -16.73
N LEU A 203 -3.19 8.36 -16.78
CA LEU A 203 -3.03 9.69 -17.38
C LEU A 203 -2.17 10.63 -16.51
N LEU A 204 -2.32 10.59 -15.19
CA LEU A 204 -1.45 11.35 -14.27
C LEU A 204 -0.01 10.88 -14.37
N THR A 205 0.20 9.56 -14.45
CA THR A 205 1.52 8.98 -14.67
C THR A 205 2.08 9.45 -16.02
N LYS A 206 1.29 9.40 -17.10
CA LYS A 206 1.68 9.92 -18.42
C LYS A 206 2.11 11.38 -18.39
N GLU A 207 1.45 12.22 -17.59
CA GLU A 207 1.72 13.66 -17.49
C GLU A 207 2.95 14.00 -16.66
N PHE A 208 3.23 13.28 -15.56
CA PHE A 208 4.31 13.62 -14.63
C PHE A 208 5.58 12.77 -14.82
N LEU A 209 5.45 11.52 -15.29
CA LEU A 209 6.58 10.60 -15.53
C LEU A 209 7.68 11.18 -16.43
N PRO A 210 7.41 11.96 -17.51
CA PRO A 210 8.47 12.47 -18.37
C PRO A 210 9.51 13.31 -17.63
N HIS A 211 9.12 14.10 -16.62
CA HIS A 211 10.09 14.85 -15.82
C HIS A 211 10.92 13.91 -14.94
N MET A 212 10.26 12.97 -14.25
CA MET A 212 10.93 12.00 -13.39
C MET A 212 11.97 11.17 -14.17
N VAL A 213 11.62 10.74 -15.38
CA VAL A 213 12.53 10.02 -16.30
C VAL A 213 13.71 10.89 -16.72
N ARG A 214 13.47 12.14 -17.15
CA ARG A 214 14.56 13.06 -17.53
C ARG A 214 15.54 13.33 -16.40
N LYS A 215 15.05 13.40 -15.16
CA LYS A 215 15.88 13.57 -13.97
C LYS A 215 16.45 12.27 -13.43
N ASN A 216 15.97 11.13 -13.90
CA ASN A 216 16.20 9.82 -13.30
C ASN A 216 16.00 9.89 -11.77
N HIS A 217 14.88 10.46 -11.35
CA HIS A 217 14.56 10.73 -9.96
C HIS A 217 13.05 10.92 -9.82
N GLY A 218 12.45 10.30 -8.83
CA GLY A 218 11.03 10.42 -8.53
C GLY A 218 10.44 9.12 -7.98
N HIS A 219 9.18 9.16 -7.56
CA HIS A 219 8.50 8.00 -6.96
C HIS A 219 7.01 7.97 -7.28
N ILE A 220 6.55 6.88 -7.87
CA ILE A 220 5.12 6.64 -8.12
C ILE A 220 4.57 5.65 -7.09
N VAL A 221 3.56 6.07 -6.33
CA VAL A 221 2.84 5.23 -5.38
C VAL A 221 1.46 4.92 -5.95
N ASN A 222 1.16 3.63 -6.08
CA ASN A 222 -0.16 3.15 -6.48
C ASN A 222 -0.85 2.50 -5.28
N VAL A 223 -2.04 3.00 -4.92
CA VAL A 223 -2.88 2.40 -3.86
C VAL A 223 -3.81 1.36 -4.47
N GLY A 224 -3.36 0.10 -4.40
CA GLY A 224 -4.09 -1.10 -4.80
C GLY A 224 -5.04 -1.61 -3.70
N SER A 225 -5.43 -2.88 -3.82
CA SER A 225 -6.30 -3.56 -2.86
C SER A 225 -6.11 -5.07 -2.95
N MET A 226 -6.35 -5.80 -1.87
CA MET A 226 -6.43 -7.26 -1.86
C MET A 226 -7.51 -7.80 -2.80
N SER A 227 -8.51 -6.99 -3.18
CA SER A 227 -9.51 -7.37 -4.20
C SER A 227 -8.91 -7.62 -5.58
N SER A 228 -7.72 -7.08 -5.87
CA SER A 228 -6.96 -7.41 -7.10
C SER A 228 -6.51 -8.87 -7.17
N VAL A 229 -6.46 -9.53 -6.01
CA VAL A 229 -6.03 -10.92 -5.86
C VAL A 229 -7.18 -11.82 -5.47
N VAL A 230 -7.87 -11.50 -4.38
CA VAL A 230 -9.01 -12.25 -3.85
C VAL A 230 -10.25 -11.35 -3.89
N PRO A 231 -10.94 -11.23 -5.03
CA PRO A 231 -12.09 -10.34 -5.16
C PRO A 231 -13.29 -10.86 -4.35
N PRO A 232 -13.90 -10.04 -3.48
CA PRO A 232 -15.25 -10.25 -2.97
C PRO A 232 -16.32 -10.13 -4.07
N VAL A 233 -17.49 -10.69 -3.80
CA VAL A 233 -18.68 -10.48 -4.64
C VAL A 233 -19.13 -9.00 -4.60
N ARG A 234 -19.89 -8.55 -5.60
CA ARG A 234 -20.44 -7.17 -5.73
C ARG A 234 -19.41 -6.04 -5.92
N ILE A 235 -18.15 -6.35 -6.21
CA ILE A 235 -17.12 -5.33 -6.50
C ILE A 235 -16.24 -5.74 -7.69
N ALA A 236 -16.86 -6.32 -8.72
CA ALA A 236 -16.14 -6.86 -9.88
C ALA A 236 -15.44 -5.76 -10.68
N ASP A 237 -16.11 -4.64 -10.92
CA ASP A 237 -15.56 -3.44 -11.57
C ASP A 237 -14.36 -2.88 -10.78
N TYR A 238 -14.53 -2.66 -9.48
CA TYR A 238 -13.47 -2.19 -8.59
C TYR A 238 -12.27 -3.16 -8.58
N SER A 239 -12.52 -4.46 -8.42
CA SER A 239 -11.47 -5.48 -8.40
C SER A 239 -10.69 -5.53 -9.72
N ALA A 240 -11.40 -5.41 -10.85
CA ALA A 240 -10.78 -5.31 -12.17
C ALA A 240 -9.87 -4.07 -12.27
N THR A 241 -10.31 -2.91 -11.78
CA THR A 241 -9.44 -1.70 -11.77
C THR A 241 -8.21 -1.86 -10.90
N LYS A 242 -8.35 -2.48 -9.71
CA LYS A 242 -7.21 -2.71 -8.81
C LYS A 242 -6.23 -3.75 -9.34
N ALA A 243 -6.71 -4.77 -10.05
CA ALA A 243 -5.85 -5.68 -10.80
C ALA A 243 -5.13 -4.96 -11.96
N GLY A 244 -5.84 -4.09 -12.69
CA GLY A 244 -5.26 -3.27 -13.76
C GLY A 244 -4.15 -2.34 -13.26
N ILE A 245 -4.31 -1.73 -12.09
CA ILE A 245 -3.27 -0.90 -11.47
C ILE A 245 -2.03 -1.71 -11.07
N THR A 246 -2.22 -2.92 -10.54
CA THR A 246 -1.10 -3.82 -10.24
C THR A 246 -0.33 -4.17 -11.53
N ALA A 247 -1.04 -4.53 -12.61
CA ALA A 247 -0.41 -4.81 -13.89
C ALA A 247 0.30 -3.58 -14.48
N MET A 248 -0.30 -2.39 -14.39
CA MET A 248 0.33 -1.12 -14.79
C MET A 248 1.63 -0.88 -14.03
N HIS A 249 1.64 -1.07 -12.71
CA HIS A 249 2.82 -0.88 -11.87
C HIS A 249 3.98 -1.80 -12.28
N GLU A 250 3.69 -3.09 -12.50
CA GLU A 250 4.67 -4.09 -12.93
C GLU A 250 5.23 -3.77 -14.32
N ALA A 251 4.36 -3.44 -15.29
CA ALA A 251 4.76 -3.06 -16.64
C ALA A 251 5.63 -1.79 -16.63
N LEU A 252 5.22 -0.75 -15.90
CA LEU A 252 5.96 0.49 -15.75
C LEU A 252 7.34 0.28 -15.14
N GLN A 253 7.50 -0.72 -14.25
CA GLN A 253 8.79 -1.04 -13.66
C GLN A 253 9.80 -1.50 -14.71
N LEU A 254 9.33 -2.31 -15.66
CA LEU A 254 10.13 -2.78 -16.79
C LEU A 254 10.41 -1.64 -17.78
N GLU A 255 9.43 -0.78 -18.07
CA GLU A 255 9.61 0.38 -18.93
C GLU A 255 10.66 1.34 -18.37
N LEU A 256 10.57 1.69 -17.08
CA LEU A 256 11.53 2.56 -16.39
C LEU A 256 12.96 2.03 -16.51
N LYS A 257 13.17 0.73 -16.25
CA LYS A 257 14.50 0.13 -16.28
C LYS A 257 15.03 -0.05 -17.70
N TYR A 258 14.24 -0.66 -18.58
CA TYR A 258 14.74 -1.18 -19.86
C TYR A 258 14.51 -0.24 -21.03
N ILE A 259 13.43 0.54 -21.02
CA ILE A 259 13.09 1.47 -22.10
C ILE A 259 13.62 2.87 -21.79
N HIS A 260 13.24 3.43 -20.65
CA HIS A 260 13.57 4.81 -20.28
C HIS A 260 14.97 4.98 -19.66
N LYS A 261 15.62 3.88 -19.27
CA LYS A 261 16.93 3.88 -18.59
C LYS A 261 16.94 4.78 -17.36
N ALA A 262 15.83 4.81 -16.63
CA ALA A 262 15.64 5.63 -15.44
C ALA A 262 15.46 4.76 -14.18
N PRO A 263 16.46 3.95 -13.78
CA PRO A 263 16.33 2.96 -12.71
C PRO A 263 16.15 3.57 -11.31
N LYS A 264 16.41 4.87 -11.14
CA LYS A 264 16.22 5.59 -9.88
C LYS A 264 14.80 6.15 -9.71
N VAL A 265 13.96 6.13 -10.75
CA VAL A 265 12.52 6.42 -10.58
C VAL A 265 11.89 5.21 -9.87
N ARG A 266 11.47 5.43 -8.62
CA ARG A 266 10.98 4.40 -7.72
C ARG A 266 9.49 4.16 -7.91
N GLN A 267 9.05 2.97 -7.51
CA GLN A 267 7.62 2.69 -7.42
C GLN A 267 7.27 1.96 -6.14
N THR A 268 6.13 2.31 -5.56
CA THR A 268 5.54 1.59 -4.41
C THR A 268 4.12 1.17 -4.74
N LEU A 269 3.81 -0.10 -4.47
CA LEU A 269 2.46 -0.65 -4.61
C LEU A 269 1.91 -1.02 -3.25
N GLY A 270 0.82 -0.39 -2.84
CA GLY A 270 0.09 -0.75 -1.63
C GLY A 270 -1.00 -1.77 -1.93
N ILE A 271 -0.93 -2.98 -1.38
CA ILE A 271 -1.98 -3.99 -1.48
C ILE A 271 -2.58 -4.18 -0.08
N PHE A 272 -3.73 -3.56 0.13
CA PHE A 272 -4.35 -3.44 1.44
C PHE A 272 -5.66 -4.22 1.54
N GLY A 273 -5.92 -4.77 2.73
CA GLY A 273 -7.22 -5.29 3.13
C GLY A 273 -8.26 -4.18 3.33
N PHE A 274 -9.34 -4.48 4.05
CA PHE A 274 -10.32 -3.45 4.40
C PHE A 274 -9.72 -2.43 5.37
N ILE A 275 -10.03 -1.15 5.14
CA ILE A 275 -9.51 -0.01 5.91
C ILE A 275 -10.70 0.79 6.42
N ARG A 276 -10.66 1.19 7.70
CA ARG A 276 -11.61 2.10 8.35
C ARG A 276 -11.56 3.47 7.68
N THR A 277 -12.35 3.66 6.64
CA THR A 277 -12.42 4.89 5.84
C THR A 277 -13.87 5.25 5.60
N PRO A 278 -14.18 6.50 5.23
CA PRO A 278 -15.54 6.86 4.81
C PRO A 278 -16.08 6.02 3.64
N LEU A 279 -15.21 5.35 2.87
CA LEU A 279 -15.61 4.43 1.82
C LEU A 279 -16.25 3.16 2.40
N VAL A 280 -15.64 2.57 3.44
CA VAL A 280 -16.08 1.29 4.05
C VAL A 280 -16.96 1.59 5.26
N THR A 281 -18.27 1.45 5.11
CA THR A 281 -19.27 1.72 6.17
C THR A 281 -19.92 0.45 6.74
N PHE A 282 -19.34 -0.72 6.47
CA PHE A 282 -19.84 -2.02 6.93
C PHE A 282 -18.78 -2.77 7.74
N ASP A 283 -19.21 -3.69 8.60
CA ASP A 283 -18.32 -4.65 9.26
C ASP A 283 -18.12 -5.87 8.35
N PRO A 284 -16.89 -6.15 7.88
CA PRO A 284 -16.64 -7.30 7.02
C PRO A 284 -16.70 -8.65 7.76
N GLY A 285 -16.90 -8.67 9.09
CA GLY A 285 -17.02 -9.91 9.88
C GLY A 285 -15.72 -10.73 9.91
N GLN A 286 -14.59 -10.07 9.74
CA GLN A 286 -13.28 -10.70 9.63
C GLN A 286 -12.65 -10.99 11.00
N PRO A 287 -11.89 -12.09 11.15
CA PRO A 287 -11.22 -12.39 12.41
C PRO A 287 -10.13 -11.35 12.69
N HIS A 288 -10.37 -10.50 13.68
CA HIS A 288 -9.51 -9.35 14.01
C HIS A 288 -8.03 -9.69 14.15
N PHE A 289 -7.69 -10.84 14.77
CA PHE A 289 -6.30 -11.23 14.96
C PHE A 289 -5.54 -11.45 13.64
N ILE A 290 -6.17 -12.01 12.61
CA ILE A 290 -5.52 -12.38 11.34
C ILE A 290 -5.79 -11.34 10.25
N MET A 291 -7.03 -10.85 10.17
CA MET A 291 -7.51 -9.90 9.17
C MET A 291 -8.17 -8.72 9.88
N PRO A 292 -7.40 -7.90 10.61
CA PRO A 292 -7.95 -6.71 11.26
C PRO A 292 -8.46 -5.72 10.21
N LEU A 293 -9.57 -5.04 10.54
CA LEU A 293 -9.98 -3.85 9.82
C LEU A 293 -8.95 -2.74 10.09
N LEU A 294 -8.17 -2.38 9.08
CA LEU A 294 -6.98 -1.52 9.21
C LEU A 294 -7.35 -0.08 9.57
N HIS A 295 -6.55 0.57 10.40
CA HIS A 295 -6.66 1.99 10.64
C HIS A 295 -6.00 2.78 9.50
N VAL A 296 -6.55 3.94 9.13
CA VAL A 296 -6.00 4.80 8.06
C VAL A 296 -4.54 5.18 8.32
N ASP A 297 -4.21 5.47 9.58
CA ASP A 297 -2.84 5.86 9.95
C ASP A 297 -1.81 4.74 9.81
N SER A 298 -2.20 3.46 9.93
CA SER A 298 -1.28 2.35 9.62
C SER A 298 -0.89 2.31 8.15
N VAL A 299 -1.86 2.59 7.27
CA VAL A 299 -1.66 2.60 5.83
C VAL A 299 -0.88 3.84 5.40
N GLY A 300 -1.27 5.01 5.92
CA GLY A 300 -0.58 6.27 5.69
C GLY A 300 0.88 6.21 6.14
N GLU A 301 1.15 5.76 7.37
CA GLU A 301 2.51 5.61 7.91
C GLU A 301 3.34 4.65 7.07
N ALA A 302 2.79 3.50 6.66
CA ALA A 302 3.53 2.53 5.85
C ALA A 302 3.89 3.07 4.45
N ILE A 303 3.01 3.86 3.82
CA ILE A 303 3.31 4.54 2.55
C ILE A 303 4.40 5.59 2.76
N VAL A 304 4.27 6.43 3.79
CA VAL A 304 5.24 7.48 4.11
C VAL A 304 6.60 6.89 4.44
N ASP A 305 6.67 5.82 5.23
CA ASP A 305 7.92 5.08 5.47
C ASP A 305 8.58 4.58 4.19
N SER A 306 7.80 4.24 3.16
CA SER A 306 8.34 3.83 1.87
C SER A 306 9.01 5.01 1.18
N LEU A 307 8.32 6.14 1.13
CA LEU A 307 8.83 7.34 0.50
C LEU A 307 10.11 7.82 1.23
N TYR A 308 10.09 7.91 2.57
CA TYR A 308 11.26 8.32 3.38
C TYR A 308 12.45 7.36 3.29
N SER A 309 12.23 6.10 2.90
CA SER A 309 13.33 5.17 2.69
C SER A 309 14.13 5.46 1.42
N GLY A 310 13.60 6.25 0.47
CA GLY A 310 14.17 6.43 -0.87
C GLY A 310 14.10 5.17 -1.75
N PHE A 311 13.38 4.14 -1.29
CA PHE A 311 13.23 2.85 -1.96
C PHE A 311 11.76 2.56 -2.30
N GLY A 312 11.56 2.00 -3.49
CA GLY A 312 10.32 1.35 -3.89
C GLY A 312 10.11 0.00 -3.22
N ARG A 313 8.86 -0.40 -3.02
CA ARG A 313 8.47 -1.72 -2.46
C ARG A 313 6.99 -2.03 -2.69
N THR A 314 6.62 -3.30 -2.61
CA THR A 314 5.22 -3.71 -2.42
C THR A 314 4.91 -3.80 -0.93
N ILE A 315 3.87 -3.11 -0.50
CA ILE A 315 3.40 -3.09 0.90
C ILE A 315 2.15 -3.96 0.98
N TYR A 316 2.18 -4.98 1.82
CA TYR A 316 1.00 -5.76 2.18
C TYR A 316 0.56 -5.38 3.58
N LEU A 317 -0.70 -4.97 3.74
CA LEU A 317 -1.32 -4.80 5.05
C LEU A 317 -2.71 -5.47 5.09
N PRO A 318 -3.01 -6.31 6.10
CA PRO A 318 -2.05 -6.86 7.07
C PRO A 318 -0.98 -7.70 6.37
N GLY A 319 0.21 -7.82 6.96
CA GLY A 319 1.38 -8.43 6.35
C GLY A 319 1.18 -9.88 5.92
N ILE A 320 0.31 -10.62 6.62
CA ILE A 320 -0.07 -12.00 6.26
C ILE A 320 -0.66 -12.13 4.85
N MET A 321 -1.19 -11.04 4.29
CA MET A 321 -1.74 -11.02 2.92
C MET A 321 -0.70 -11.36 1.85
N SER A 322 0.59 -11.10 2.08
CA SER A 322 1.63 -11.51 1.12
C SER A 322 1.63 -13.03 0.90
N SER A 323 1.36 -13.81 1.96
CA SER A 323 1.27 -15.27 1.87
C SER A 323 -0.01 -15.71 1.17
N VAL A 324 -1.11 -14.96 1.33
CA VAL A 324 -2.36 -15.24 0.62
C VAL A 324 -2.19 -15.07 -0.88
N VAL A 325 -1.42 -14.08 -1.33
CA VAL A 325 -1.11 -13.91 -2.77
C VAL A 325 -0.35 -15.12 -3.32
N ALA A 326 0.56 -15.71 -2.55
CA ALA A 326 1.28 -16.91 -2.97
C ALA A 326 0.37 -18.13 -3.21
N LEU A 327 -0.83 -18.16 -2.62
CA LEU A 327 -1.81 -19.24 -2.87
C LEU A 327 -2.33 -19.25 -4.32
N ARG A 328 -2.13 -18.16 -5.10
CA ARG A 328 -2.41 -18.18 -6.55
C ARG A 328 -1.54 -19.16 -7.32
N ALA A 329 -0.39 -19.56 -6.76
CA ALA A 329 0.47 -20.58 -7.35
C ALA A 329 -0.03 -22.02 -7.08
N CYS A 330 -1.02 -22.20 -6.21
CA CYS A 330 -1.64 -23.50 -5.95
C CYS A 330 -2.55 -23.93 -7.12
N PRO A 331 -2.91 -25.23 -7.21
CA PRO A 331 -3.89 -25.70 -8.19
C PRO A 331 -5.21 -24.92 -8.15
N GLU A 332 -5.84 -24.70 -9.31
CA GLU A 332 -7.02 -23.84 -9.45
C GLU A 332 -8.18 -24.24 -8.52
N TRP A 333 -8.40 -25.53 -8.27
CA TRP A 333 -9.45 -25.98 -7.36
C TRP A 333 -9.23 -25.49 -5.92
N PHE A 334 -7.98 -25.47 -5.45
CA PHE A 334 -7.63 -25.02 -4.10
C PHE A 334 -7.78 -23.51 -4.00
N TRP A 335 -7.29 -22.80 -5.02
CA TRP A 335 -7.44 -21.35 -5.10
C TRP A 335 -8.91 -20.93 -5.16
N ARG A 336 -9.75 -21.68 -5.89
CA ARG A 336 -11.20 -21.46 -5.94
C ARG A 336 -11.85 -21.60 -4.56
N LEU A 337 -11.53 -22.64 -3.80
CA LEU A 337 -12.03 -22.81 -2.42
C LEU A 337 -11.64 -21.62 -1.53
N ALA A 338 -10.39 -21.14 -1.65
CA ALA A 338 -9.96 -19.95 -0.92
C ALA A 338 -10.78 -18.71 -1.31
N ARG A 339 -11.08 -18.52 -2.61
CA ARG A 339 -11.92 -17.41 -3.10
C ARG A 339 -13.37 -17.51 -2.64
N GLU A 340 -13.95 -18.71 -2.57
CA GLU A 340 -15.33 -18.90 -2.11
C GLU A 340 -15.56 -18.41 -0.66
N THR A 341 -14.50 -18.30 0.14
CA THR A 341 -14.58 -17.69 1.48
C THR A 341 -14.97 -16.21 1.45
N THR A 342 -14.74 -15.48 0.36
CA THR A 342 -15.10 -14.06 0.25
C THR A 342 -16.60 -13.83 0.09
N VAL A 343 -17.38 -14.87 -0.21
CA VAL A 343 -18.86 -14.81 -0.25
C VAL A 343 -19.45 -14.46 1.12
N LYS A 344 -18.71 -14.69 2.21
CA LYS A 344 -19.12 -14.25 3.55
C LYS A 344 -19.21 -12.73 3.66
N VAL A 345 -18.46 -12.00 2.85
CA VAL A 345 -18.48 -10.54 2.73
C VAL A 345 -19.40 -10.14 1.57
N LYS A 346 -20.64 -10.65 1.56
CA LYS A 346 -21.61 -10.36 0.49
C LYS A 346 -22.41 -9.08 0.72
N ASP A 347 -22.57 -8.64 1.96
CA ASP A 347 -23.36 -7.46 2.32
C ASP A 347 -22.48 -6.20 2.27
N ILE A 348 -21.79 -6.01 1.15
CA ILE A 348 -20.92 -4.85 0.91
C ILE A 348 -21.79 -3.67 0.51
N THR A 349 -21.86 -2.66 1.38
CA THR A 349 -22.48 -1.37 1.08
C THR A 349 -21.42 -0.29 1.20
N PHE A 350 -21.17 0.45 0.11
CA PHE A 350 -20.31 1.63 0.15
C PHE A 350 -21.21 2.86 0.26
N THR A 351 -20.84 3.81 1.12
CA THR A 351 -21.47 5.13 1.12
C THR A 351 -20.73 5.99 0.10
N PRO A 352 -21.35 6.34 -1.04
CA PRO A 352 -20.70 7.17 -2.03
C PRO A 352 -20.55 8.59 -1.48
N ARG A 353 -19.34 9.16 -1.54
CA ARG A 353 -19.09 10.58 -1.21
C ARG A 353 -19.43 11.53 -2.35
N GLN A 354 -19.80 10.96 -3.50
CA GLN A 354 -20.11 11.66 -4.72
C GLN A 354 -21.41 11.09 -5.27
N LYS A 355 -22.31 11.96 -5.74
CA LYS A 355 -23.50 11.55 -6.48
C LYS A 355 -23.19 11.53 -7.97
N ILE A 356 -23.82 10.62 -8.68
CA ILE A 356 -23.85 10.69 -10.15
C ILE A 356 -24.92 11.72 -10.48
N ASN A 357 -24.57 12.73 -11.25
CA ASN A 357 -25.56 13.63 -11.80
C ASN A 357 -26.29 12.92 -12.94
N ASP A 358 -27.60 12.70 -12.79
CA ASP A 358 -28.41 11.94 -13.75
C ASP A 358 -28.49 12.61 -15.13
N SER A 359 -28.24 13.91 -15.23
CA SER A 359 -28.26 14.67 -16.49
C SER A 359 -26.91 14.71 -17.21
N THR A 360 -25.79 14.68 -16.48
CA THR A 360 -24.44 14.80 -17.06
C THR A 360 -23.65 13.49 -17.03
N GLY A 361 -24.07 12.51 -16.22
CA GLY A 361 -23.33 11.28 -15.92
C GLY A 361 -22.03 11.49 -15.12
N GLY A 362 -21.72 12.74 -14.75
CA GLY A 362 -20.51 13.11 -14.00
C GLY A 362 -20.66 13.00 -12.48
N LEU A 363 -19.54 13.14 -11.76
CA LEU A 363 -19.54 13.11 -10.30
C LEU A 363 -19.82 14.51 -9.72
N GLU A 364 -20.71 14.57 -8.74
CA GLU A 364 -20.94 15.74 -7.90
C GLU A 364 -20.51 15.44 -6.47
N ALA A 365 -19.71 16.32 -5.87
CA ALA A 365 -19.37 16.21 -4.46
C ALA A 365 -20.63 16.38 -3.60
N ILE A 366 -20.83 15.49 -2.63
CA ILE A 366 -21.87 15.68 -1.62
C ILE A 366 -21.31 16.64 -0.57
N GLU A 367 -21.97 17.78 -0.33
CA GLU A 367 -21.63 18.65 0.80
C GLU A 367 -21.71 17.84 2.11
N SER A 368 -20.64 17.90 2.90
CA SER A 368 -20.38 16.98 4.01
C SER A 368 -21.57 16.82 4.95
N VAL A 369 -22.14 15.61 5.01
CA VAL A 369 -22.82 15.16 6.22
C VAL A 369 -21.72 14.90 7.23
N LYS A 370 -21.65 15.68 8.32
CA LYS A 370 -20.84 15.38 9.50
C LYS A 370 -21.22 13.98 9.98
N THR A 371 -20.49 12.97 9.53
CA THR A 371 -20.72 11.61 9.98
C THR A 371 -19.88 11.46 11.23
N GLU A 372 -20.54 11.60 12.39
CA GLU A 372 -20.02 11.11 13.66
C GLU A 372 -19.69 9.62 13.46
N VAL A 373 -18.39 9.30 13.41
CA VAL A 373 -17.93 7.93 13.48
C VAL A 373 -18.19 7.48 14.91
N ASN A 374 -19.40 6.98 15.17
CA ASN A 374 -19.71 6.33 16.43
C ASN A 374 -18.79 5.10 16.56
N GLY A 375 -18.01 5.09 17.64
CA GLY A 375 -17.02 4.07 17.93
C GLY A 375 -17.67 2.69 18.03
N TYR A 376 -17.15 1.77 17.23
CA TYR A 376 -17.26 0.33 17.41
C TYR A 376 -15.86 -0.28 17.44
#